data_AF-A0A1S1HBY1-F1
#
_entry.id   AF-A0A1S1HBY1-F1
#
_cell.length_a   1.000
_cell.length_b   1.000
_cell.length_c   1.000
_cell.angle_alpha   90.00
_cell.angle_beta   90.00
_cell.angle_gamma   90.00
#
_symmetry.space_group_name_H-M   'P 1'
#
loop_
_entity.id
_entity.type
_entity.pdbx_description
1 polymer ?
#
loop_
_entity_poly.entity_id
_entity_poly.type
_entity_poly.pdbx_seq_one_letter_code
_entity_poly.pdbx_strand_id
1 'polypeptide(L)'
;MGSENAMFERDGEIHIGLTYMTGTLVKMGQRIAAACFGGDRLGWLPYALLWTGLALGACAGAAIYPLLGLHALWIAAGVSAILAIITLAVRRETRAA
;
A
#
# COMPACT_ATOMS: atom_id res chain seq x y z
N MET A 1 5.17 3.01 19.21
CA MET A 1 4.45 2.79 17.93
C MET A 1 5.02 1.64 17.09
N GLY A 2 6.18 1.75 16.40
CA GLY A 2 6.68 0.66 15.54
C GLY A 2 7.13 -0.60 16.30
N SER A 3 7.83 -0.42 17.42
CA SER A 3 8.20 -1.49 18.36
C SER A 3 7.00 -2.17 19.01
N GLU A 4 5.94 -1.42 19.30
CA GLU A 4 4.67 -1.95 19.82
C GLU A 4 4.00 -2.86 18.78
N ASN A 5 3.89 -2.40 17.52
CA ASN A 5 3.34 -3.23 16.42
C ASN A 5 4.12 -4.53 16.22
N ALA A 6 5.44 -4.52 16.42
CA ALA A 6 6.27 -5.72 16.32
C ALA A 6 6.05 -6.71 17.48
N MET A 7 5.67 -6.22 18.67
CA MET A 7 5.39 -7.07 19.84
C MET A 7 4.03 -7.77 19.74
N PHE A 8 3.08 -7.19 19.00
CA PHE A 8 1.73 -7.75 18.80
C PHE A 8 1.60 -8.66 17.56
N GLU A 9 2.68 -8.95 16.85
CA GLU A 9 2.67 -9.94 15.77
C GLU A 9 2.71 -11.37 16.36
N ARG A 10 1.70 -12.18 16.03
CA ARG A 10 1.59 -13.58 16.48
C ARG A 10 1.28 -14.45 15.24
N ASP A 11 2.10 -15.46 15.01
CA ASP A 11 1.97 -16.42 13.90
C ASP A 11 1.97 -15.82 12.47
N GLY A 12 2.74 -14.75 12.23
CA GLY A 12 2.96 -14.19 10.87
C GLY A 12 1.78 -13.41 10.28
N GLU A 13 0.65 -13.35 10.99
CA GLU A 13 -0.47 -12.47 10.69
C GLU A 13 -0.69 -11.48 11.83
N ILE A 14 -0.50 -10.19 11.54
CA ILE A 14 -0.78 -9.09 12.46
C ILE A 14 -2.30 -9.02 12.68
N HIS A 15 -2.78 -9.59 13.78
CA HIS A 15 -4.22 -9.69 14.06
C HIS A 15 -4.84 -8.34 14.46
N ILE A 16 -4.06 -7.37 14.96
CA ILE A 16 -4.60 -6.05 15.36
C ILE A 16 -3.56 -4.95 15.09
N GLY A 17 -3.50 -4.44 13.86
CA GLY A 17 -2.77 -3.22 13.55
C GLY A 17 -3.53 -2.00 14.06
N LEU A 18 -3.28 -1.56 15.30
CA LEU A 18 -3.90 -0.35 15.88
C LEU A 18 -3.63 0.93 15.05
N THR A 19 -2.61 0.89 14.18
CA THR A 19 -2.32 1.91 13.17
C THR A 19 -1.82 1.24 11.88
N TYR A 20 -2.78 0.78 11.04
CA TYR A 20 -2.52 0.00 9.83
C TYR A 20 -1.40 0.58 8.93
N MET A 21 -1.29 1.91 8.82
CA MET A 21 -0.24 2.60 8.06
C MET A 21 1.19 2.33 8.57
N THR A 22 1.41 2.34 9.87
CA THR A 22 2.71 2.06 10.49
C THR A 22 3.03 0.56 10.49
N GLY A 23 2.01 -0.31 10.44
CA GLY A 23 2.18 -1.75 10.28
C GLY A 23 2.83 -2.14 8.94
N THR A 24 2.49 -1.44 7.84
CA THR A 24 3.12 -1.65 6.52
C THR A 24 4.63 -1.36 6.53
N LEU A 25 5.04 -0.27 7.18
CA LEU A 25 6.46 0.09 7.33
C LEU A 25 7.22 -0.91 8.19
N VAL A 26 6.62 -1.37 9.28
CA VAL A 26 7.21 -2.41 10.16
C VAL A 26 7.40 -3.71 9.37
N LYS A 27 6.37 -4.16 8.63
CA LYS A 27 6.46 -5.33 7.75
C LYS A 27 7.52 -5.19 6.66
N MET A 28 7.64 -4.01 6.06
CA MET A 28 8.72 -3.72 5.12
C MET A 28 10.09 -3.94 5.77
N GLY A 29 10.32 -3.36 6.96
CA GLY A 29 11.57 -3.53 7.70
C GLY A 29 11.87 -4.99 8.07
N GLN A 30 10.86 -5.73 8.51
CA GLN A 30 10.99 -7.17 8.82
C GLN A 30 11.36 -7.99 7.57
N ARG A 31 10.76 -7.69 6.42
CA ARG A 31 11.06 -8.37 5.16
C ARG A 31 12.44 -8.00 4.60
N ILE A 32 12.90 -6.77 4.80
CA ILE A 32 14.29 -6.37 4.50
C ILE A 32 15.26 -7.15 5.40
N ALA A 33 14.98 -7.24 6.71
CA ALA A 33 15.80 -8.01 7.63
C ALA A 33 15.84 -9.49 7.21
N ALA A 34 14.69 -10.10 6.90
CA ALA A 34 14.62 -11.47 6.41
C ALA A 34 15.43 -11.68 5.12
N ALA A 35 15.38 -10.74 4.17
CA ALA A 35 16.18 -10.79 2.95
C ALA A 35 17.70 -10.75 3.24
N CYS A 36 18.13 -9.99 4.25
CA CYS A 36 19.53 -9.95 4.69
C CYS A 36 20.00 -11.28 5.32
N PHE A 37 19.10 -12.06 5.91
CA PHE A 37 19.38 -13.36 6.53
C PHE A 37 19.06 -14.57 5.63
N GLY A 38 18.94 -14.38 4.31
CA GLY A 38 18.75 -15.46 3.33
C GLY A 38 17.30 -15.82 3.01
N GLY A 39 16.33 -15.03 3.51
CA GLY A 39 14.93 -15.10 3.11
C GLY A 39 14.66 -14.50 1.73
N ASP A 40 13.38 -14.42 1.35
CA ASP A 40 12.95 -13.87 0.07
C ASP A 40 13.44 -12.42 -0.13
N ARG A 41 14.29 -12.23 -1.15
CA ARG A 41 14.95 -10.96 -1.49
C ARG A 41 13.97 -9.87 -1.92
N LEU A 42 12.79 -10.22 -2.41
CA LEU A 42 11.80 -9.27 -2.93
C LEU A 42 10.54 -9.18 -2.06
N GLY A 43 10.47 -9.93 -0.95
CA GLY A 43 9.32 -9.95 -0.06
C GLY A 43 8.99 -8.60 0.60
N TRP A 44 9.91 -7.63 0.59
CA TRP A 44 9.70 -6.27 1.09
C TRP A 44 9.11 -5.31 0.04
N LEU A 45 9.26 -5.64 -1.25
CA LEU A 45 8.92 -4.76 -2.36
C LEU A 45 7.43 -4.36 -2.39
N PRO A 46 6.45 -5.26 -2.15
CA PRO A 46 5.04 -4.88 -2.13
C PRO A 46 4.71 -3.83 -1.05
N TYR A 47 5.36 -3.93 0.12
CA TYR A 47 5.16 -2.98 1.22
C TYR A 47 5.78 -1.61 0.90
N ALA A 48 6.96 -1.60 0.28
CA ALA A 48 7.60 -0.38 -0.19
C ALA A 48 6.78 0.32 -1.28
N LEU A 49 6.26 -0.44 -2.25
CA LEU A 49 5.39 0.08 -3.31
C LEU A 49 4.10 0.69 -2.74
N LEU A 50 3.49 0.03 -1.74
CA LEU A 50 2.28 0.55 -1.10
C LEU A 50 2.55 1.88 -0.39
N TRP A 51 3.63 1.95 0.39
CA TRP A 51 3.96 3.16 1.15
C TRP A 51 4.39 4.32 0.23
N THR A 52 5.20 4.05 -0.78
CA THR A 52 5.62 5.06 -1.75
C THR A 52 4.46 5.55 -2.60
N GLY A 53 3.55 4.68 -3.03
CA GLY A 53 2.33 5.07 -3.75
C GLY A 53 1.46 6.03 -2.92
N LEU A 54 1.29 5.75 -1.63
CA LEU A 54 0.58 6.65 -0.71
C LEU A 54 1.27 8.01 -0.58
N ALA A 55 2.59 8.02 -0.33
CA ALA A 55 3.36 9.25 -0.15
C ALA A 55 3.34 10.11 -1.42
N LEU A 56 3.55 9.50 -2.59
CA LEU A 56 3.47 10.18 -3.88
C LEU A 56 2.06 10.73 -4.16
N GLY A 57 1.01 9.96 -3.86
CA GLY A 57 -0.37 10.44 -3.99
C GLY A 57 -0.66 11.66 -3.11
N ALA A 58 -0.19 11.66 -1.86
CA ALA A 58 -0.33 12.80 -0.95
C ALA A 58 0.43 14.03 -1.46
N CYS A 59 1.68 13.87 -1.89
CA CYS A 59 2.49 14.96 -2.46
C CYS A 59 1.86 15.52 -3.75
N ALA A 60 1.40 14.66 -4.66
CA ALA A 60 0.74 15.08 -5.88
C ALA A 60 -0.58 15.83 -5.59
N GLY A 61 -1.39 15.33 -4.66
CA GLY A 61 -2.61 15.99 -4.22
C GLY A 61 -2.33 17.38 -3.64
N ALA A 62 -1.33 17.50 -2.75
CA ALA A 62 -0.91 18.76 -2.17
C ALA A 62 -0.37 19.76 -3.22
N ALA A 63 0.37 19.28 -4.23
CA ALA A 63 0.90 20.12 -5.30
C ALA A 63 -0.20 20.65 -6.24
N ILE A 64 -1.25 19.85 -6.49
CA ILE A 64 -2.33 20.21 -7.42
C ILE A 64 -3.43 21.04 -6.72
N TYR A 65 -3.60 20.88 -5.41
CA TYR A 65 -4.65 21.56 -4.64
C TYR A 65 -4.69 23.09 -4.81
N PRO A 66 -3.56 23.83 -4.84
CA PRO A 66 -3.58 25.28 -5.08
C PRO A 66 -4.15 25.69 -6.45
N LEU A 67 -4.08 24.80 -7.44
CA LEU A 67 -4.51 25.07 -8.82
C LEU A 67 -6.00 24.74 -9.04
N LEU A 68 -6.47 23.63 -8.47
CA LEU A 68 -7.81 23.09 -8.76
C LEU A 68 -8.75 23.11 -7.55
N GLY A 69 -8.24 23.40 -6.36
CA GLY A 69 -8.98 23.27 -5.10
C GLY A 69 -9.57 21.87 -4.96
N LEU A 70 -10.85 21.81 -4.59
CA LEU A 70 -11.58 20.54 -4.45
C LEU A 70 -11.79 19.80 -5.78
N HIS A 71 -11.66 20.44 -6.94
CA HIS A 71 -11.79 19.77 -8.24
C HIS A 71 -10.66 18.75 -8.48
N ALA A 72 -9.52 18.87 -7.78
CA ALA A 72 -8.45 17.86 -7.80
C ALA A 72 -8.95 16.46 -7.44
N LEU A 73 -10.03 16.34 -6.64
CA LEU A 73 -10.64 15.06 -6.27
C LEU A 73 -11.18 14.29 -7.48
N TRP A 74 -11.59 14.98 -8.55
CA TRP A 74 -12.07 14.32 -9.77
C TRP A 74 -10.97 13.54 -10.48
N ILE A 75 -9.70 13.97 -10.36
CA ILE A 75 -8.56 13.22 -10.90
C ILE A 75 -8.43 11.88 -10.19
N ALA A 76 -8.43 11.90 -8.85
CA ALA A 76 -8.36 10.68 -8.04
C ALA A 76 -9.57 9.76 -8.27
N ALA A 77 -10.77 10.33 -8.40
CA ALA A 77 -11.99 9.58 -8.71
C ALA A 77 -11.91 8.92 -10.09
N GLY A 78 -11.46 9.65 -11.12
CA GLY A 78 -11.28 9.13 -12.47
C GLY A 78 -10.28 7.97 -12.52
N VAL A 79 -9.11 8.13 -11.90
CA VAL A 79 -8.11 7.06 -11.80
C VAL A 79 -8.67 5.84 -11.07
N SER A 80 -9.38 6.04 -9.96
CA SER A 80 -10.02 4.95 -9.20
C SER A 80 -11.08 4.21 -10.02
N ALA A 81 -11.88 4.94 -10.80
CA ALA A 81 -12.88 4.34 -11.69
C ALA A 81 -12.23 3.49 -12.79
N ILE A 82 -11.15 3.98 -13.40
CA ILE A 82 -10.39 3.22 -14.42
C ILE A 82 -9.82 1.93 -13.81
N LEU A 83 -9.17 2.00 -12.65
CA LEU A 83 -8.63 0.83 -11.97
C LEU A 83 -9.73 -0.19 -11.58
N ALA A 84 -10.90 0.30 -11.16
CA ALA A 84 -12.05 -0.54 -10.87
C ALA A 84 -12.54 -1.27 -12.14
N ILE A 85 -12.64 -0.57 -13.26
CA ILE A 85 -13.03 -1.16 -14.56
C ILE A 85 -12.02 -2.22 -15.00
N ILE A 86 -10.71 -1.92 -14.92
CA ILE A 86 -9.64 -2.88 -15.24
C ILE A 86 -9.76 -4.13 -14.35
N THR A 87 -9.96 -3.94 -13.05
CA THR A 87 -10.11 -5.05 -12.11
C THR A 87 -11.32 -5.92 -12.44
N LEU A 88 -12.45 -5.31 -12.84
CA LEU A 88 -13.64 -6.04 -13.28
C LEU A 88 -13.40 -6.80 -14.58
N ALA A 89 -12.65 -6.24 -15.53
CA ALA A 89 -12.28 -6.91 -16.78
C ALA A 89 -11.41 -8.15 -16.52
N VAL A 90 -10.34 -8.00 -15.72
CA VAL A 90 -9.43 -9.11 -15.37
C VAL A 90 -10.16 -10.23 -14.62
N ARG A 91 -11.07 -9.89 -13.71
CA ARG A 91 -11.91 -10.86 -12.97
C ARG A 91 -12.89 -11.62 -13.86
N ARG A 92 -13.35 -11.00 -14.96
CA ARG A 92 -14.26 -11.65 -15.91
C ARG A 92 -13.52 -12.70 -16.74
N GLU A 93 -12.31 -12.38 -17.21
CA GLU A 93 -11.48 -13.32 -17.97
C GLU A 93 -11.09 -14.55 -17.14
N THR A 94 -10.71 -14.35 -15.87
CA THR A 94 -10.36 -15.46 -14.97
C THR A 94 -11.53 -16.36 -14.56
N ARG A 95 -12.78 -15.89 -14.66
CA ARG A 95 -13.98 -16.71 -14.43
C ARG A 95 -14.45 -17.47 -15.67
N ALA A 96 -13.98 -17.10 -16.85
CA ALA A 96 -14.38 -17.69 -18.13
C ALA A 96 -13.41 -18.78 -18.62
N ALA A 97 -12.25 -18.93 -17.97
CA ALA A 97 -11.27 -20.00 -18.18
C ALA A 97 -11.45 -21.12 -17.14
#